data_AF-A0A821M4Y7-F1
#
_entry.id   AF-A0A821M4Y7-F1
#
_cell.length_a   1.000
_cell.length_b   1.000
_cell.length_c   1.000
_cell.angle_alpha   90.00
_cell.angle_beta   90.00
_cell.angle_gamma   90.00
#
_symmetry.space_group_name_H-M   'P 1'
#
loop_
_entity.id
_entity.type
_entity.pdbx_description
1 polymer ?
#
loop_
_entity_poly.entity_id
_entity_poly.type
_entity_poly.pdbx_seq_one_letter_code
_entity_poly.pdbx_strand_id
1 'polypeptide(L)'
;MAKNTSSSAFRKIDIDQYNEDNFREDEAEQSIPAGPDEGEVCKYVDALKHVLTNAPIGTSNQQVKDNALALTLKVLLAIKSAQIEDAVANLSVDDIDILMKYIYRGFEYPSEGSSGHLLLWHEKAYNIGGSGSIVRVLSDRMKV
;
A
#
# COMPACT_ATOMS: atom_id res chain seq x y z
N MET A 1 42.01 -18.62 -40.12
CA MET A 1 41.62 -17.25 -39.71
C MET A 1 40.23 -17.31 -39.13
N ALA A 2 40.06 -17.11 -37.82
CA ALA A 2 38.74 -17.09 -37.20
C ALA A 2 37.97 -15.85 -37.68
N LYS A 3 36.78 -16.05 -38.25
CA LYS A 3 35.90 -14.95 -38.65
C LYS A 3 35.52 -14.15 -37.40
N ASN A 4 35.84 -12.86 -37.37
CA ASN A 4 35.44 -11.98 -36.29
C ASN A 4 33.91 -11.85 -36.29
N THR A 5 33.24 -12.48 -35.33
CA THR A 5 31.81 -12.33 -35.10
C THR A 5 31.60 -10.99 -34.39
N SER A 6 31.55 -9.89 -35.15
CA SER A 6 31.34 -8.52 -34.65
C SER A 6 29.99 -8.31 -33.91
N SER A 7 29.16 -9.33 -33.81
CA SER A 7 27.89 -9.29 -33.07
C SER A 7 28.12 -9.64 -31.59
N SER A 8 27.96 -8.65 -30.71
CA SER A 8 27.89 -8.85 -29.26
C SER A 8 26.48 -9.15 -28.75
N ALA A 9 25.52 -9.41 -29.65
CA ALA A 9 24.11 -9.61 -29.30
C ALA A 9 23.89 -10.71 -28.25
N PHE A 10 24.72 -11.76 -28.27
CA PHE A 10 24.66 -12.86 -27.30
C PHE A 10 25.00 -12.43 -25.86
N ARG A 11 25.71 -11.32 -25.66
CA ARG A 11 26.04 -10.78 -24.32
C ARG A 11 24.94 -9.89 -23.74
N LYS A 12 23.93 -9.55 -24.55
CA LYS A 12 22.76 -8.78 -24.11
C LYS A 12 21.61 -9.68 -23.63
N ILE A 13 21.76 -11.00 -23.80
CA ILE A 13 20.77 -11.96 -23.33
C ILE A 13 21.00 -12.15 -21.84
N ASP A 14 19.99 -11.79 -21.06
CA ASP A 14 19.94 -12.10 -19.62
C ASP A 14 19.59 -13.58 -19.44
N ILE A 15 20.63 -14.40 -19.28
CA ILE A 15 20.48 -15.84 -19.04
C ILE A 15 20.02 -16.12 -17.60
N ASP A 16 20.25 -15.19 -16.67
CA ASP A 16 19.92 -15.37 -15.26
C ASP A 16 18.41 -15.36 -15.07
N GLN A 17 17.64 -14.66 -15.91
CA GLN A 17 16.17 -14.68 -15.89
C GLN A 17 15.58 -16.10 -15.97
N TYR A 18 16.26 -17.04 -16.65
CA TYR A 18 15.80 -18.40 -16.86
C TYR A 18 16.36 -19.41 -15.84
N ASN A 19 17.13 -18.95 -14.84
CA ASN A 19 17.64 -19.81 -13.79
C ASN A 19 16.50 -20.34 -12.91
N GLU A 20 16.40 -21.67 -12.78
CA GLU A 20 15.36 -22.33 -11.98
C GLU A 20 15.52 -22.05 -10.47
N ASP A 21 16.73 -21.74 -10.01
CA ASP A 21 17.03 -21.39 -8.62
C ASP A 21 16.59 -19.96 -8.25
N ASN A 22 16.10 -19.17 -9.21
CA ASN A 22 15.58 -17.84 -8.92
C ASN A 22 14.37 -17.91 -7.99
N PHE A 23 14.34 -17.00 -7.02
CA PHE A 23 13.19 -16.84 -6.14
C PHE A 23 11.94 -16.51 -6.97
N ARG A 24 10.90 -17.34 -6.86
CA ARG A 24 9.57 -17.09 -7.42
C ARG A 24 8.65 -16.64 -6.30
N GLU A 25 7.84 -15.62 -6.56
CA GLU A 25 6.81 -15.22 -5.61
C GLU A 25 5.71 -16.28 -5.61
N ASP A 26 5.46 -16.88 -4.44
CA ASP A 26 4.27 -17.68 -4.24
C ASP A 26 3.07 -16.71 -4.29
N GLU A 27 2.21 -16.85 -5.30
CA GLU A 27 0.88 -16.23 -5.32
C GLU A 27 0.06 -16.86 -4.20
N ALA A 28 0.18 -16.34 -2.98
CA ALA A 28 -0.67 -16.74 -1.88
C ALA A 28 -2.11 -16.31 -2.22
N GLU A 29 -2.92 -17.24 -2.71
CA GLU A 29 -4.37 -17.09 -2.87
C GLU A 29 -5.02 -16.92 -1.48
N GLN A 30 -4.95 -15.71 -0.93
CA GLN A 30 -5.76 -15.32 0.22
C GLN A 30 -7.10 -14.80 -0.27
N SER A 31 -8.15 -15.12 0.48
CA SER A 31 -9.55 -14.75 0.20
C SER A 31 -9.65 -13.28 -0.20
N ILE A 32 -10.08 -13.03 -1.43
CA ILE A 32 -10.22 -11.70 -2.03
C ILE A 32 -11.23 -10.90 -1.18
N PRO A 33 -10.80 -9.87 -0.42
CA PRO A 33 -11.75 -8.93 0.14
C PRO A 33 -12.29 -8.12 -1.04
N ALA A 34 -13.62 -8.11 -1.22
CA ALA A 34 -14.24 -7.12 -2.08
C ALA A 34 -13.87 -5.75 -1.50
N GLY A 35 -13.30 -4.88 -2.34
CA GLY A 35 -12.88 -3.55 -1.90
C GLY A 35 -14.04 -2.80 -1.21
N PRO A 36 -13.73 -1.78 -0.40
CA PRO A 36 -14.73 -1.09 0.40
C PRO A 36 -15.87 -0.52 -0.46
N ASP A 37 -17.11 -0.80 -0.07
CA ASP A 37 -18.34 -0.37 -0.76
C ASP A 37 -18.62 1.11 -0.46
N GLU A 38 -19.05 1.88 -1.48
CA GLU A 38 -19.22 3.34 -1.36
C GLU A 38 -20.48 3.73 -0.54
N GLY A 39 -21.31 2.76 -0.14
CA GLY A 39 -22.68 2.95 0.36
C GLY A 39 -22.88 3.29 1.84
N GLU A 40 -21.90 3.15 2.74
CA GLU A 40 -22.09 3.39 4.17
C GLU A 40 -20.96 4.22 4.81
N VAL A 41 -21.02 5.54 4.63
CA VAL A 41 -20.15 6.51 5.34
C VAL A 41 -20.99 7.29 6.35
N CYS A 42 -21.30 6.66 7.49
CA CYS A 42 -21.84 7.35 8.65
C CYS A 42 -20.80 7.32 9.77
N LYS A 43 -20.26 8.52 10.08
CA LYS A 43 -19.08 8.81 10.93
C LYS A 43 -17.75 8.44 10.26
N TYR A 44 -16.92 9.45 9.98
CA TYR A 44 -15.63 9.30 9.29
C TYR A 44 -14.67 8.28 9.94
N VAL A 45 -14.79 8.04 11.25
CA VAL A 45 -14.00 7.03 11.98
C VAL A 45 -14.45 5.61 11.66
N ASP A 46 -15.76 5.38 11.53
CA ASP A 46 -16.30 4.06 11.16
C ASP A 46 -15.96 3.75 9.70
N ALA A 47 -16.02 4.77 8.83
CA ALA A 47 -15.56 4.66 7.45
C ALA A 47 -14.05 4.36 7.35
N LEU A 48 -13.22 4.98 8.19
CA LEU A 48 -11.79 4.67 8.26
C LEU A 48 -11.55 3.20 8.61
N LYS A 49 -12.23 2.69 9.65
CA LYS A 49 -12.13 1.27 10.02
C LYS A 49 -12.55 0.37 8.85
N HIS A 50 -13.66 0.70 8.20
CA HIS A 50 -14.17 -0.08 7.08
C HIS A 50 -13.19 -0.18 5.90
N VAL A 51 -12.55 0.93 5.49
CA VAL A 51 -11.58 0.92 4.38
C VAL A 51 -10.28 0.20 4.72
N LEU A 52 -9.87 0.20 6.00
CA LEU A 52 -8.68 -0.49 6.45
C LEU A 52 -8.91 -2.00 6.57
N THR A 53 -10.03 -2.44 7.15
CA THR A 53 -10.34 -3.87 7.30
C THR A 53 -10.59 -4.57 5.96
N ASN A 54 -11.13 -3.86 4.96
CA ASN A 54 -11.39 -4.39 3.62
C ASN A 54 -10.30 -4.02 2.59
N ALA A 55 -9.08 -3.73 3.05
CA ALA A 55 -7.97 -3.46 2.13
C ALA A 55 -7.72 -4.67 1.21
N PRO A 56 -7.60 -4.48 -0.12
CA PRO A 56 -7.47 -5.57 -1.07
C PRO A 56 -6.03 -6.12 -1.08
N ILE A 57 -5.59 -6.68 0.04
CA ILE A 57 -4.27 -7.29 0.20
C ILE A 57 -4.25 -8.58 -0.64
N GLY A 58 -3.26 -8.71 -1.52
CA GLY A 58 -3.04 -9.93 -2.29
C GLY A 58 -3.79 -10.06 -3.60
N THR A 59 -4.65 -9.11 -3.96
CA THR A 59 -5.18 -9.08 -5.33
C THR A 59 -4.06 -8.72 -6.32
N SER A 60 -4.05 -9.37 -7.49
CA SER A 60 -3.23 -8.94 -8.62
C SER A 60 -3.91 -7.85 -9.45
N ASN A 61 -5.19 -7.56 -9.18
CA ASN A 61 -5.96 -6.56 -9.91
C ASN A 61 -5.62 -5.14 -9.46
N GLN A 62 -4.83 -4.43 -10.28
CA GLN A 62 -4.41 -3.06 -10.02
C GLN A 62 -5.59 -2.09 -9.89
N GLN A 63 -6.67 -2.26 -10.66
CA GLN A 63 -7.82 -1.36 -10.61
C GLN A 63 -8.51 -1.39 -9.24
N VAL A 64 -8.60 -2.56 -8.61
CA VAL A 64 -9.21 -2.69 -7.28
C VAL A 64 -8.34 -1.97 -6.23
N LYS A 65 -7.02 -2.12 -6.32
CA LYS A 65 -6.07 -1.40 -5.46
C LYS A 65 -6.17 0.10 -5.62
N ASP A 66 -6.26 0.59 -6.86
CA ASP A 66 -6.35 2.02 -7.15
C ASP A 66 -7.67 2.60 -6.62
N ASN A 67 -8.78 1.88 -6.78
CA ASN A 67 -10.07 2.29 -6.23
C ASN A 67 -10.06 2.33 -4.69
N ALA A 68 -9.49 1.30 -4.05
CA ALA A 68 -9.37 1.24 -2.59
C ALA A 68 -8.47 2.37 -2.05
N LEU A 69 -7.36 2.67 -2.73
CA LEU A 69 -6.51 3.82 -2.41
C LEU A 69 -7.27 5.12 -2.53
N ALA A 70 -7.97 5.36 -3.65
CA ALA A 70 -8.72 6.59 -3.87
C ALA A 70 -9.78 6.82 -2.79
N LEU A 71 -10.52 5.76 -2.42
CA LEU A 71 -11.51 5.82 -1.35
C LEU A 71 -10.86 6.07 0.02
N THR A 72 -9.76 5.39 0.32
CA THR A 72 -9.03 5.58 1.58
C THR A 72 -8.48 6.99 1.70
N LEU A 73 -7.85 7.54 0.67
CA LEU A 73 -7.36 8.92 0.67
C LEU A 73 -8.49 9.93 0.85
N LYS A 74 -9.65 9.70 0.22
CA LYS A 74 -10.84 10.54 0.41
C LYS A 74 -11.29 10.56 1.88
N VAL A 75 -11.28 9.41 2.56
CA VAL A 75 -11.61 9.33 4.00
C VAL A 75 -10.55 10.05 4.84
N LEU A 76 -9.26 9.80 4.60
CA LEU A 76 -8.17 10.40 5.37
C LEU A 76 -8.18 11.93 5.26
N LEU A 77 -8.43 12.48 4.07
CA LEU A 77 -8.47 13.93 3.84
C LEU A 77 -9.76 14.60 4.35
N ALA A 78 -10.84 13.84 4.55
CA ALA A 78 -12.10 14.37 5.09
C ALA A 78 -12.08 14.55 6.62
N ILE A 79 -11.24 13.78 7.33
CA ILE A 79 -11.08 13.86 8.77
C ILE A 79 -10.26 15.11 9.12
N LYS A 80 -10.72 15.91 10.09
CA LYS A 80 -10.01 17.12 10.49
C LYS A 80 -8.77 16.77 11.32
N SER A 81 -7.72 17.59 11.24
CA SER A 81 -6.47 17.38 11.99
C SER A 81 -6.68 17.17 13.50
N ALA A 82 -7.64 17.87 14.12
CA ALA A 82 -7.99 17.73 15.54
C ALA A 82 -8.62 16.37 15.91
N GLN A 83 -9.07 15.59 14.93
CA GLN A 83 -9.74 14.30 15.12
C GLN A 83 -8.82 13.12 14.77
N ILE A 84 -7.66 13.37 14.14
CA ILE A 84 -6.74 12.31 13.70
C ILE A 84 -6.24 11.50 14.89
N GLU A 85 -5.84 12.15 15.98
CA GLU A 85 -5.29 11.47 17.15
C GLU A 85 -6.30 10.49 17.77
N ASP A 86 -7.55 10.92 17.96
CA ASP A 86 -8.63 10.07 18.46
C ASP A 86 -8.99 8.95 17.46
N ALA A 87 -9.03 9.25 16.15
CA ALA A 87 -9.31 8.24 15.13
C ALA A 87 -8.25 7.13 15.15
N VAL A 88 -6.97 7.49 15.20
CA VAL A 88 -5.83 6.55 15.23
C VAL A 88 -5.78 5.77 16.54
N ALA A 89 -6.10 6.39 17.68
CA ALA A 89 -6.15 5.70 18.99
C ALA A 89 -7.23 4.60 19.06
N ASN A 90 -8.25 4.66 18.20
CA ASN A 90 -9.33 3.68 18.13
C ASN A 90 -9.08 2.54 17.12
N LEU A 91 -7.92 2.50 16.48
CA LEU A 91 -7.52 1.46 15.52
C LEU A 91 -6.78 0.31 16.20
N SER A 92 -6.90 -0.90 15.65
CA SER A 92 -6.08 -2.04 16.07
C SER A 92 -4.64 -1.89 15.55
N VAL A 93 -3.69 -2.65 16.11
CA VAL A 93 -2.29 -2.62 15.64
C VAL A 93 -2.19 -3.04 14.16
N ASP A 94 -3.02 -3.98 13.73
CA ASP A 94 -3.08 -4.43 12.33
C ASP A 94 -3.62 -3.33 11.41
N ASP A 95 -4.66 -2.60 11.85
CA ASP A 95 -5.19 -1.46 11.11
C ASP A 95 -4.17 -0.31 10.99
N ILE A 96 -3.33 -0.10 12.01
CA ILE A 96 -2.25 0.90 11.97
C ILE A 96 -1.22 0.53 10.90
N ASP A 97 -0.89 -0.74 10.75
CA ASP A 97 0.03 -1.21 9.71
C ASP A 97 -0.56 -1.01 8.31
N ILE A 98 -1.84 -1.33 8.12
CA ILE A 98 -2.55 -1.10 6.85
C ILE A 98 -2.66 0.40 6.56
N LEU A 99 -2.96 1.22 7.56
CA LEU A 99 -2.99 2.67 7.45
C LEU A 99 -1.63 3.20 7.00
N MET A 100 -0.54 2.70 7.58
CA MET A 100 0.81 3.11 7.20
C MET A 100 1.10 2.77 5.73
N LYS A 101 0.66 1.59 5.23
CA LYS A 101 0.79 1.24 3.80
C LYS A 101 0.06 2.24 2.91
N TYR A 102 -1.18 2.61 3.24
CA TYR A 102 -1.94 3.59 2.46
C TYR A 102 -1.35 5.01 2.53
N ILE A 103 -0.75 5.41 3.65
CA ILE A 103 -0.06 6.71 3.78
C ILE A 103 1.13 6.75 2.82
N TYR A 104 1.99 5.73 2.83
CA TYR A 104 3.15 5.66 1.95
C TYR A 104 2.75 5.61 0.47
N ARG A 105 1.74 4.80 0.14
CA ARG A 105 1.19 4.77 -1.22
C ARG A 105 0.56 6.10 -1.61
N GLY A 106 -0.10 6.79 -0.68
CA GLY A 106 -0.66 8.12 -0.88
C GLY A 106 0.39 9.17 -1.23
N PHE A 107 1.61 9.06 -0.67
CA PHE A 107 2.71 9.95 -1.03
C PHE A 107 3.19 9.76 -2.48
N GLU A 108 2.89 8.65 -3.14
CA GLU A 108 3.14 8.45 -4.58
C GLU A 108 2.20 9.30 -5.46
N TYR A 109 1.05 9.74 -4.91
CA TYR A 109 0.00 10.49 -5.63
C TYR A 109 -0.35 11.81 -4.94
N PRO A 110 0.60 12.77 -4.85
CA PRO A 110 0.35 14.04 -4.19
C PRO A 110 -0.68 14.88 -4.96
N SER A 111 -1.70 15.34 -4.24
CA SER A 111 -2.62 16.40 -4.65
C SER A 111 -2.48 17.62 -3.74
N GLU A 112 -3.02 18.77 -4.16
CA GLU A 112 -2.89 20.03 -3.41
C GLU A 112 -3.39 19.87 -1.96
N GLY A 113 -2.53 20.20 -0.98
CA GLY A 113 -2.84 20.08 0.44
C GLY A 113 -2.82 18.66 1.03
N SER A 114 -2.74 17.61 0.21
CA SER A 114 -2.81 16.22 0.68
C SER A 114 -1.57 15.76 1.45
N SER A 115 -0.36 16.06 0.97
CA SER A 115 0.88 15.57 1.58
C SER A 115 1.06 16.10 3.00
N GLY A 116 0.73 17.37 3.24
CA GLY A 116 0.77 17.94 4.59
C GLY A 116 -0.21 17.25 5.53
N HIS A 117 -1.39 16.92 5.05
CA HIS A 117 -2.40 16.19 5.82
C HIS A 117 -1.96 14.74 6.10
N LEU A 118 -1.39 14.04 5.11
CA LEU A 118 -0.83 12.69 5.26
C LEU A 118 0.37 12.64 6.21
N LEU A 119 1.18 13.70 6.30
CA LEU A 119 2.26 13.79 7.29
C LEU A 119 1.73 13.83 8.73
N LEU A 120 0.58 14.48 8.97
CA LEU A 120 -0.07 14.45 10.29
C LEU A 120 -0.58 13.03 10.63
N TRP A 121 -1.18 12.36 9.65
CA TRP A 121 -1.58 10.95 9.80
C TRP A 121 -0.38 10.06 10.11
N HIS A 122 0.72 10.23 9.38
CA HIS A 122 1.96 9.49 9.60
C HIS A 122 2.48 9.68 11.02
N GLU A 123 2.58 10.92 11.51
CA GLU A 123 3.02 11.22 12.88
C GLU A 123 2.19 10.45 13.91
N LYS A 124 0.85 10.50 13.82
CA LYS A 124 -0.03 9.85 14.79
C LYS A 124 0.01 8.33 14.69
N ALA A 125 0.04 7.77 13.47
CA ALA A 125 0.19 6.34 13.26
C ALA A 125 1.55 5.82 13.77
N TYR A 126 2.63 6.59 13.57
CA TYR A 126 3.97 6.28 14.08
C TYR A 126 4.02 6.26 15.61
N ASN A 127 3.32 7.18 16.29
CA ASN A 127 3.29 7.20 17.75
C ASN A 127 2.70 5.91 18.37
N ILE A 128 1.84 5.19 17.63
CA ILE A 128 1.27 3.91 18.07
C ILE A 128 2.08 2.71 17.53
N GLY A 129 2.29 2.64 16.21
CA GLY A 129 2.93 1.51 15.55
C GLY A 129 4.46 1.50 15.59
N GLY A 130 5.07 2.63 15.97
CA GLY A 130 6.52 2.82 15.98
C GLY A 130 7.17 2.65 14.61
N SER A 131 8.48 2.41 14.60
CA SER A 131 9.22 2.08 13.37
C SER A 131 8.81 0.74 12.77
N GLY A 132 8.23 -0.17 13.56
CA GLY A 132 7.81 -1.49 13.12
C GLY A 132 6.75 -1.44 12.02
N SER A 133 5.79 -0.52 12.10
CA SER A 133 4.76 -0.34 11.07
C SER A 133 5.37 0.10 9.73
N ILE A 134 6.36 1.00 9.76
CA ILE A 134 7.12 1.44 8.58
C ILE A 134 7.95 0.29 8.00
N VAL A 135 8.68 -0.46 8.84
CA VAL A 135 9.50 -1.59 8.38
C VAL A 135 8.64 -2.63 7.68
N ARG A 136 7.41 -2.88 8.16
CA ARG A 136 6.45 -3.76 7.49
C ARG A 136 6.00 -3.21 6.15
N VAL A 137 5.77 -1.89 6.00
CA VAL A 137 5.51 -1.29 4.66
C VAL A 137 6.66 -1.56 3.69
N LEU A 138 7.91 -1.40 4.14
CA LEU A 138 9.09 -1.55 3.28
C LEU A 138 9.40 -3.02 2.92
N SER A 139 9.02 -3.95 3.80
CA SER A 139 9.31 -5.38 3.64
C SER A 139 8.17 -6.16 2.98
N ASP A 140 6.95 -5.60 2.98
CA ASP A 140 5.79 -6.26 2.42
C ASP A 140 5.82 -6.22 0.88
N ARG A 141 5.64 -7.39 0.27
CA ARG A 141 5.55 -7.54 -1.18
C ARG A 141 4.12 -7.33 -1.69
N MET A 142 3.14 -7.45 -0.82
CA MET A 142 1.72 -7.30 -1.13
C MET A 142 1.31 -5.84 -0.92
N LYS A 143 1.38 -5.06 -1.99
CA LYS A 143 0.91 -3.67 -1.98
C LYS A 143 -0.62 -3.62 -1.84
N VAL A 144 -1.10 -2.72 -0.97
CA VAL A 144 -2.48 -2.22 -0.96
C VAL A 144 -2.75 -1.37 -2.17
#